data_AF-K1ZIB4-F1
#
_entry.id   AF-K1ZIB4-F1
#
_cell.length_a   1.000
_cell.length_b   1.000
_cell.length_c   1.000
_cell.angle_alpha   90.00
_cell.angle_beta   90.00
_cell.angle_gamma   90.00
#
_symmetry.space_group_name_H-M   'P 1'
#
loop_
_entity.id
_entity.type
_entity.pdbx_description
1 polymer ?
#
loop_
_entity_poly.entity_id
_entity_poly.type
_entity_poly.pdbx_seq_one_letter_code
_entity_poly.pdbx_strand_id
1 'polypeptide(L)'
;MRDAFKRKLVEEAQEVHDAHTRPEMIEELADVLEVIDGLCKVQGISFAEIIAAKKAKRADRGGFEQGIYVDTVHMDDDNAKAHYYRSAPDKYPEIV
;
A
#
# COMPACT_ATOMS: atom_id res chain seq x y z
N MET A 1 -20.52 6.63 -3.98
CA MET A 1 -20.13 6.26 -2.60
C MET A 1 -18.78 5.57 -2.56
N ARG A 2 -18.58 4.42 -3.24
CA ARG A 2 -17.29 3.69 -3.24
C ARG A 2 -16.09 4.53 -3.71
N ASP A 3 -16.27 5.35 -4.74
CA ASP A 3 -15.17 6.19 -5.26
C ASP A 3 -14.83 7.37 -4.33
N ALA A 4 -15.77 7.78 -3.46
CA ALA A 4 -15.53 8.88 -2.52
C ALA A 4 -14.50 8.48 -1.47
N PHE A 5 -14.59 7.26 -0.92
CA PHE A 5 -13.61 6.75 0.04
C PHE A 5 -12.21 6.57 -0.58
N LYS A 6 -12.14 6.12 -1.84
CA LYS A 6 -10.86 6.00 -2.54
C LYS A 6 -10.21 7.36 -2.78
N ARG A 7 -11.00 8.38 -3.12
CA ARG A 7 -10.50 9.76 -3.25
C ARG A 7 -10.05 10.32 -1.91
N LYS A 8 -10.85 10.13 -0.85
CA LYS A 8 -10.48 10.57 0.49
C LYS A 8 -9.18 9.91 0.94
N LEU A 9 -8.99 8.62 0.68
CA LEU A 9 -7.73 7.94 1.01
C LEU A 9 -6.50 8.57 0.34
N VAL A 10 -6.63 9.08 -0.88
CA VAL A 10 -5.55 9.80 -1.58
C VAL A 10 -5.31 11.18 -0.96
N GLU A 11 -6.38 11.86 -0.54
CA GLU A 11 -6.34 13.15 0.16
C GLU A 11 -5.62 13.01 1.52
N GLU A 12 -6.07 12.10 2.39
CA GLU A 12 -5.46 11.89 3.72
C GLU A 12 -3.99 11.46 3.61
N ALA A 13 -3.65 10.67 2.58
CA ALA A 13 -2.27 10.27 2.34
C ALA A 13 -1.38 11.46 1.92
N GLN A 14 -1.95 12.44 1.21
CA GLN A 14 -1.27 13.68 0.86
C GLN A 14 -1.13 14.58 2.10
N GLU A 15 -2.14 14.64 2.96
CA GLU A 15 -2.08 15.38 4.22
C GLU A 15 -1.02 14.80 5.18
N VAL A 16 -0.91 13.46 5.28
CA VAL A 16 0.21 12.79 5.99
C VAL A 16 1.57 13.19 5.42
N HIS A 17 1.69 13.34 4.11
CA HIS A 17 2.94 13.78 3.46
C HIS A 17 3.25 15.24 3.79
N ASP A 18 2.24 16.10 3.86
CA ASP A 18 2.38 17.54 4.07
C ASP A 18 2.45 17.91 5.57
N ALA A 19 2.15 16.98 6.48
CA ALA A 19 2.26 17.20 7.92
C ALA A 19 3.70 17.49 8.37
N HIS A 20 3.89 18.60 9.10
CA HIS A 20 5.22 19.07 9.52
C HIS A 20 5.45 18.94 11.02
N THR A 21 4.38 18.83 11.80
CA THR A 21 4.43 18.69 13.25
C THR A 21 3.95 17.32 13.71
N ARG A 22 4.37 16.93 14.92
CA ARG A 22 3.91 15.67 15.53
C ARG A 22 2.39 15.63 15.74
N PRO A 23 1.72 16.70 16.20
CA PRO A 23 0.26 16.74 16.29
C PRO A 23 -0.42 16.51 14.94
N GLU A 24 -0.02 17.27 13.90
CA GLU A 24 -0.56 17.10 12.53
C GLU A 24 -0.36 15.66 12.05
N MET A 25 0.86 15.12 12.16
CA MET A 25 1.14 13.73 11.75
C MET A 25 0.25 12.70 12.46
N ILE A 26 -0.10 12.92 13.73
CA ILE A 26 -1.00 12.00 14.46
C ILE A 26 -2.44 12.14 13.96
N GLU A 27 -2.88 13.36 13.68
CA GLU A 27 -4.21 13.69 13.15
C GLU A 27 -4.42 13.05 11.77
N GLU A 28 -3.53 13.32 10.82
CA GLU A 28 -3.66 12.80 9.45
C GLU A 28 -3.55 11.27 9.40
N LEU A 29 -2.70 10.66 10.23
CA LEU A 29 -2.64 9.21 10.35
C LEU A 29 -3.92 8.60 10.93
N ALA A 30 -4.61 9.32 11.83
CA ALA A 30 -5.90 8.89 12.37
C ALA A 30 -6.99 8.97 11.28
N ASP A 31 -6.97 10.00 10.45
CA ASP A 31 -7.93 10.15 9.36
C ASP A 31 -7.72 9.10 8.25
N VAL A 32 -6.47 8.75 7.95
CA VAL A 32 -6.16 7.57 7.10
C VAL A 32 -6.80 6.29 7.66
N LEU A 33 -6.74 6.07 8.98
CA LEU A 33 -7.35 4.89 9.61
C LEU A 33 -8.88 4.91 9.52
N GLU A 34 -9.51 6.07 9.73
CA GLU A 34 -10.98 6.22 9.60
C GLU A 34 -11.44 5.91 8.17
N VAL A 35 -10.69 6.37 7.16
CA VAL A 35 -10.99 6.07 5.75
C VAL A 35 -10.82 4.58 5.44
N ILE A 36 -9.77 3.92 5.98
CA ILE A 36 -9.57 2.47 5.84
C ILE A 36 -10.74 1.71 6.47
N ASP A 37 -11.19 2.10 7.66
CA ASP A 37 -12.33 1.48 8.34
C ASP A 37 -13.63 1.65 7.54
N GLY A 38 -13.84 2.83 6.96
CA GLY A 38 -14.95 3.09 6.05
C GLY A 38 -14.92 2.20 4.79
N LEU A 39 -13.75 2.05 4.18
CA LEU A 39 -13.54 1.14 3.03
C LEU A 39 -13.83 -0.31 3.40
N CYS A 40 -13.34 -0.77 4.54
CA CYS A 40 -13.59 -2.12 5.06
C CYS A 40 -15.09 -2.39 5.16
N LYS A 41 -15.83 -1.48 5.82
CA LYS A 41 -17.29 -1.59 6.01
C LYS A 41 -18.04 -1.65 4.67
N VAL A 42 -17.70 -0.79 3.71
CA VAL A 42 -18.39 -0.72 2.41
C VAL A 42 -18.08 -1.92 1.51
N GLN A 43 -16.90 -2.54 1.65
CA GLN A 43 -16.48 -3.69 0.84
C GLN A 43 -16.75 -5.04 1.52
N GLY A 44 -17.23 -5.05 2.78
CA GLY A 44 -17.40 -6.27 3.56
C GLY A 44 -16.08 -6.96 3.89
N ILE A 45 -14.99 -6.18 3.99
CA ILE A 45 -13.66 -6.69 4.34
C ILE A 45 -13.47 -6.50 5.85
N SER A 46 -13.04 -7.55 6.54
CA SER A 46 -12.67 -7.44 7.95
C SER A 46 -11.26 -6.89 8.11
N PHE A 47 -11.04 -6.15 9.20
CA PHE A 47 -9.70 -5.68 9.55
C PHE A 47 -8.70 -6.85 9.73
N ALA A 48 -9.18 -8.00 10.20
CA ALA A 48 -8.38 -9.21 10.35
C ALA A 48 -7.81 -9.72 9.01
N GLU A 49 -8.60 -9.67 7.94
CA GLU A 49 -8.14 -10.04 6.59
C GLU A 49 -7.01 -9.11 6.11
N ILE A 50 -7.12 -7.80 6.37
CA ILE A 50 -6.07 -6.83 6.05
C ILE A 50 -4.79 -7.14 6.82
N ILE A 51 -4.88 -7.41 8.13
CA ILE A 51 -3.72 -7.75 8.96
C ILE A 51 -3.08 -9.06 8.51
N ALA A 52 -3.87 -10.07 8.15
CA ALA A 52 -3.36 -11.33 7.61
C ALA A 52 -2.59 -11.09 6.30
N ALA A 53 -3.15 -10.32 5.37
CA ALA A 53 -2.49 -9.95 4.11
C ALA A 53 -1.20 -9.14 4.35
N LYS A 54 -1.19 -8.20 5.31
CA LYS A 54 0.00 -7.43 5.70
C LYS A 54 1.11 -8.33 6.23
N LYS A 55 0.78 -9.29 7.11
CA LYS A 55 1.73 -10.26 7.67
C LYS A 55 2.31 -11.18 6.59
N ALA A 56 1.46 -11.71 5.70
CA ALA A 56 1.90 -12.56 4.59
C ALA A 56 2.88 -11.82 3.66
N LYS A 57 2.54 -10.58 3.26
CA LYS A 57 3.45 -9.74 2.44
C LYS A 57 4.78 -9.46 3.15
N ARG A 58 4.73 -9.17 4.46
CA ARG A 58 5.94 -8.93 5.25
C ARG A 58 6.85 -10.15 5.31
N ALA A 59 6.28 -11.35 5.37
CA ALA A 59 7.05 -12.59 5.34
C ALA A 59 7.62 -12.91 3.95
N ASP A 60 6.89 -12.63 2.87
CA ASP A 60 7.33 -12.90 1.48
C ASP A 60 8.35 -11.87 0.96
N ARG A 61 8.13 -10.58 1.25
CA ARG A 61 8.85 -9.46 0.60
C ARG A 61 9.57 -8.53 1.58
N GLY A 62 9.49 -8.80 2.88
CA GLY A 62 9.93 -7.86 3.91
C GLY A 62 8.90 -6.78 4.22
N GLY A 63 9.12 -6.03 5.31
CA GLY A 63 8.26 -4.93 5.74
C GLY A 63 8.84 -3.56 5.38
N PHE A 64 8.03 -2.52 5.50
CA PHE A 64 8.46 -1.13 5.29
C PHE A 64 9.07 -0.51 6.56
N GLU A 65 9.81 -1.27 7.36
CA GLU A 65 10.32 -0.79 8.66
C GLU A 65 11.53 0.14 8.57
N GLN A 66 12.22 0.15 7.43
CA GLN A 66 13.39 1.01 7.21
C GLN A 66 13.13 2.14 6.20
N GLY A 67 11.89 2.31 5.73
CA GLY A 67 11.59 3.21 4.61
C GLY A 67 12.22 2.76 3.27
N ILE A 68 12.80 1.55 3.23
CA ILE A 68 13.38 0.97 2.04
C ILE A 68 12.24 0.38 1.22
N TYR A 69 12.01 0.95 0.04
CA TYR A 69 11.20 0.34 -1.00
C TYR A 69 12.12 -0.25 -2.07
N VAL A 70 11.62 -1.27 -2.75
CA VAL A 70 12.29 -1.85 -3.91
C VAL A 70 11.99 -0.95 -5.09
N ASP A 71 13.00 -0.22 -5.57
CA ASP A 71 12.90 0.66 -6.73
C ASP A 71 12.99 -0.17 -8.04
N THR A 72 13.98 -1.05 -8.14
CA THR A 72 14.17 -1.95 -9.30
C THR A 72 14.59 -3.35 -8.82
N VAL A 73 14.14 -4.39 -9.52
CA VAL A 73 14.61 -5.77 -9.31
C VAL A 73 15.26 -6.28 -10.59
N HIS A 74 16.51 -6.73 -10.50
CA HIS A 74 17.16 -7.46 -11.59
C HIS A 74 16.89 -8.95 -11.41
N MET A 75 16.42 -9.60 -12.48
CA MET A 75 16.17 -11.04 -12.50
C MET A 75 16.71 -11.61 -13.81
N ASP A 76 17.29 -12.80 -13.74
CA ASP A 76 17.61 -13.58 -14.94
C ASP A 76 16.33 -14.02 -15.64
N ASP A 77 16.39 -14.20 -16.96
CA ASP A 77 15.21 -14.55 -17.77
C ASP A 77 14.59 -15.91 -17.42
N ASP A 78 15.37 -16.81 -16.80
CA ASP A 78 14.92 -18.11 -16.34
C ASP A 78 14.29 -18.07 -14.93
N ASN A 79 14.21 -16.90 -14.29
CA ASN A 79 13.63 -16.77 -12.97
C ASN A 79 12.14 -17.09 -13.00
N ALA A 80 11.71 -18.06 -12.19
CA ALA A 80 10.32 -18.49 -12.09
C ALA A 80 9.33 -17.36 -11.72
N LYS A 81 9.81 -16.26 -11.11
CA LYS A 81 9.00 -15.08 -10.79
C LYS A 81 8.96 -14.04 -11.91
N ALA A 82 9.76 -14.16 -12.98
CA ALA A 82 9.74 -13.20 -14.10
C ALA A 82 8.36 -13.14 -14.77
N HIS A 83 7.70 -14.29 -14.94
CA HIS A 83 6.32 -14.34 -15.44
C HIS A 83 5.33 -13.58 -14.54
N TYR A 84 5.51 -13.59 -13.22
CA TYR A 84 4.63 -12.86 -12.30
C TYR A 84 4.73 -11.34 -12.52
N TYR A 85 5.93 -10.79 -12.64
CA TYR A 85 6.11 -9.35 -12.86
C TYR A 85 5.64 -8.91 -14.25
N ARG A 86 5.96 -9.70 -15.29
CA ARG A 86 5.50 -9.44 -16.67
C ARG A 86 3.98 -9.56 -16.83
N SER A 87 3.29 -10.25 -15.93
CA SER A 87 1.82 -10.35 -15.97
C SER A 87 1.07 -9.08 -15.55
N ALA A 88 1.75 -8.09 -14.97
CA ALA A 88 1.16 -6.83 -14.52
C ALA A 88 2.05 -5.62 -14.90
N PRO A 89 2.19 -5.33 -16.20
CA PRO A 89 3.14 -4.33 -16.71
C PRO A 89 2.82 -2.90 -16.24
N ASP A 90 1.55 -2.56 -16.03
CA ASP A 90 1.15 -1.26 -15.46
C ASP A 90 1.68 -1.03 -14.04
N LYS A 91 1.99 -2.12 -13.32
CA LYS A 91 2.47 -2.10 -11.95
C LYS A 91 3.97 -2.35 -11.83
N TYR A 92 4.54 -3.09 -12.79
CA TYR A 92 5.96 -3.47 -12.84
C TYR A 92 6.48 -3.24 -14.27
N PRO A 93 6.71 -1.99 -14.69
CA PRO A 93 7.23 -1.72 -16.01
C PRO A 93 8.64 -2.31 -16.17
N GLU A 94 8.87 -3.03 -17.26
CA GLU A 94 10.20 -3.56 -17.60
C GLU A 94 11.08 -2.39 -18.07
N ILE A 95 12.26 -2.25 -17.47
CA ILE A 95 13.23 -1.21 -17.80
C ILE A 95 14.26 -1.84 -18.74
N VAL A 96 14.30 -1.38 -19.99
CA VAL A 96 15.22 -1.81 -21.05
C VAL A 96 16.49 -0.98 -21.09
#